data_AF-A0A350F290-F1
#
_entry.id   AF-A0A350F290-F1
#
_cell.length_a   1.000
_cell.length_b   1.000
_cell.length_c   1.000
_cell.angle_alpha   90.00
_cell.angle_beta   90.00
_cell.angle_gamma   90.00
#
_symmetry.space_group_name_H-M   'P 1'
#
loop_
_entity.id
_entity.type
_entity.pdbx_description
1 polymer ?
#
loop_
_entity_poly.entity_id
_entity_poly.type
_entity_poly.pdbx_seq_one_letter_code
_entity_poly.pdbx_strand_id
1 'polypeptide(L)'
;MPELDPGFVPAVLHARVFRRLAESTGAAVQVRIALEQADGSVFHHETAVLPEAHPLAASENVRHVERLVKFLLWGWGGWRVHVDGPAAIVTALQAHYADTATGRFDSEIIGERIYDRPLEIVATRELPSARATTAPLGRPWNGCRIGFDLTCGRWA
;
A
#
# COMPACT_ATOMS: atom_id res chain seq x y z
N MET A 1 14.05 22.05 -18.72
CA MET A 1 13.28 21.10 -17.91
C MET A 1 13.11 19.85 -18.77
N PRO A 2 13.47 18.64 -18.29
CA PRO A 2 13.25 17.44 -19.07
C PRO A 2 11.74 17.24 -19.28
N GLU A 3 11.35 16.76 -20.46
CA GLU A 3 9.95 16.47 -20.80
C GLU A 3 9.48 15.22 -20.04
N LEU A 4 8.20 15.21 -19.65
CA LEU A 4 7.60 14.04 -19.01
C LEU A 4 7.29 12.97 -20.05
N ASP A 5 7.31 11.71 -19.63
CA ASP A 5 6.82 10.61 -20.46
C ASP A 5 5.38 10.89 -20.93
N PRO A 6 5.04 10.75 -22.22
CA PRO A 6 3.69 11.04 -22.72
C PRO A 6 2.56 10.24 -22.06
N GLY A 7 2.87 9.06 -21.49
CA GLY A 7 1.94 8.23 -20.74
C GLY A 7 1.91 8.53 -19.23
N PHE A 8 2.65 9.55 -18.77
CA PHE A 8 2.71 9.91 -17.37
C PHE A 8 1.37 10.44 -16.88
N VAL A 9 0.84 9.79 -15.84
CA VAL A 9 -0.34 10.23 -15.11
C VAL A 9 0.04 10.40 -13.64
N PRO A 10 -0.08 11.61 -13.06
CA PRO A 10 0.14 11.80 -11.63
C PRO A 10 -0.78 10.89 -10.81
N ALA A 11 -0.21 10.11 -9.89
CA ALA A 11 -0.95 9.14 -9.08
C ALA A 11 -2.12 9.79 -8.32
N VAL A 12 -1.94 11.01 -7.80
CA VAL A 12 -2.99 11.75 -7.09
C VAL A 12 -4.17 12.12 -8.00
N LEU A 13 -3.92 12.43 -9.28
CA LEU A 13 -4.98 12.73 -10.23
C LEU A 13 -5.72 11.47 -10.64
N HIS A 14 -4.99 10.38 -10.91
CA HIS A 14 -5.58 9.07 -11.18
C HIS A 14 -6.50 8.64 -10.03
N ALA A 15 -6.00 8.63 -8.79
CA ALA A 15 -6.78 8.23 -7.62
C ALA A 15 -8.03 9.10 -7.40
N ARG A 16 -7.93 10.41 -7.62
CA ARG A 16 -9.09 11.33 -7.51
C ARG A 16 -10.14 11.07 -8.58
N VAL A 17 -9.72 10.88 -9.84
CA VAL A 17 -10.63 10.59 -10.95
C VAL A 17 -11.28 9.24 -10.79
N PHE A 18 -10.49 8.21 -10.46
CA PHE A 18 -10.98 6.85 -10.26
C PHE A 18 -12.01 6.78 -9.14
N ARG A 19 -11.73 7.40 -7.99
CA ARG A 19 -12.68 7.44 -6.87
C ARG A 19 -14.00 8.12 -7.26
N ARG A 20 -13.96 9.27 -7.95
CA ARG A 20 -15.18 9.93 -8.44
C ARG A 20 -15.94 9.06 -9.43
N LEU A 21 -15.23 8.34 -10.30
CA LEU A 21 -15.85 7.42 -11.24
C LEU A 21 -16.56 6.29 -10.48
N ALA A 22 -15.88 5.65 -9.52
CA ALA A 22 -16.48 4.61 -8.68
C ALA A 22 -17.73 5.11 -7.96
N GLU A 23 -17.65 6.27 -7.29
CA GLU A 23 -18.79 6.92 -6.62
C GLU A 23 -19.95 7.18 -7.59
N SER A 24 -19.66 7.66 -8.81
CA SER A 24 -20.69 7.98 -9.82
C SER A 24 -21.47 6.75 -10.32
N THR A 25 -20.97 5.54 -10.11
CA THR A 25 -21.69 4.31 -10.47
C THR A 25 -22.89 4.03 -9.55
N GLY A 26 -22.91 4.60 -8.34
CA GLY A 26 -23.90 4.28 -7.31
C GLY A 26 -23.81 2.85 -6.75
N ALA A 27 -22.85 2.05 -7.23
CA ALA A 27 -22.65 0.64 -6.90
C ALA A 27 -21.16 0.31 -6.68
N ALA A 28 -20.40 1.29 -6.17
CA ALA A 28 -18.99 1.10 -5.87
C ALA A 28 -18.79 -0.03 -4.85
N VAL A 29 -17.73 -0.81 -5.04
CA VAL A 29 -17.39 -1.92 -4.14
C VAL A 29 -16.31 -1.44 -3.16
N GLN A 30 -16.57 -1.55 -1.86
CA GLN A 30 -15.60 -1.17 -0.84
C GLN A 30 -14.44 -2.17 -0.80
N VAL A 31 -13.23 -1.65 -0.63
CA VAL A 31 -12.00 -2.41 -0.38
C VAL A 31 -11.36 -1.85 0.89
N ARG A 32 -11.15 -2.71 1.87
CA ARG A 32 -10.50 -2.37 3.14
C ARG A 32 -9.13 -3.03 3.20
N ILE A 33 -8.13 -2.28 3.66
CA ILE A 33 -6.73 -2.70 3.70
C ILE A 33 -6.23 -2.51 5.12
N ALA A 34 -5.56 -3.52 5.69
CA ALA A 34 -4.77 -3.36 6.90
C ALA A 34 -3.29 -3.66 6.61
N LEU A 35 -2.43 -2.69 6.92
CA LEU A 35 -0.98 -2.80 6.81
C LEU A 35 -0.40 -3.14 8.18
N GLU A 36 0.25 -4.29 8.28
CA GLU A 36 0.89 -4.80 9.49
C GLU A 36 2.41 -4.61 9.44
N GLN A 37 2.95 -4.03 10.51
CA GLN A 37 4.38 -3.80 10.73
C GLN A 37 4.99 -4.87 11.63
N ALA A 38 6.33 -4.92 11.70
CA ALA A 38 7.05 -5.91 12.49
C ALA A 38 6.84 -5.78 14.02
N ASP A 39 6.49 -4.59 14.51
CA ASP A 39 6.19 -4.31 15.92
C ASP A 39 4.72 -4.62 16.29
N GLY A 40 3.95 -5.19 15.35
CA GLY A 40 2.53 -5.48 15.50
C GLY A 40 1.62 -4.25 15.38
N SER A 41 2.15 -3.09 14.97
CA SER A 41 1.31 -1.96 14.55
C SER A 41 0.53 -2.34 13.30
N VAL A 42 -0.75 -1.97 13.28
CA VAL A 42 -1.70 -2.22 12.21
C VAL A 42 -2.42 -0.93 11.85
N PHE A 43 -2.26 -0.51 10.60
CA PHE A 43 -2.89 0.70 10.08
C PHE A 43 -3.94 0.34 9.03
N HIS A 44 -5.13 0.93 9.15
CA HIS A 44 -6.23 0.69 8.21
C HIS A 44 -6.30 1.78 7.16
N HIS A 45 -6.62 1.39 5.94
CA HIS A 45 -6.96 2.28 4.85
C HIS A 45 -8.14 1.71 4.07
N GLU A 46 -9.00 2.56 3.56
CA GLU A 46 -10.16 2.15 2.77
C GLU A 46 -10.20 2.88 1.43
N THR A 47 -10.68 2.18 0.42
CA THR A 47 -11.00 2.76 -0.89
C THR A 47 -12.25 2.10 -1.44
N ALA A 48 -12.82 2.67 -2.49
CA ALA A 48 -13.83 2.03 -3.31
C ALA A 48 -13.26 1.73 -4.70
N VAL A 49 -13.78 0.70 -5.34
CA VAL A 49 -13.46 0.29 -6.71
C VAL A 49 -14.74 0.16 -7.55
N LEU A 50 -14.58 0.07 -8.86
CA LEU A 50 -15.71 -0.05 -9.77
C LEU A 50 -16.42 -1.40 -9.57
N PRO A 51 -17.76 -1.47 -9.72
CA PRO A 51 -18.47 -2.74 -9.79
C PRO A 51 -17.94 -3.58 -10.95
N GLU A 52 -17.93 -4.90 -10.79
CA GLU A 52 -17.35 -5.84 -11.77
C GLU A 52 -17.92 -5.68 -13.18
N ALA A 53 -19.20 -5.33 -13.31
CA ALA A 53 -19.86 -5.09 -14.59
C ALA A 53 -19.41 -3.81 -15.32
N HIS A 54 -18.66 -2.91 -14.66
CA HIS A 54 -18.20 -1.68 -15.28
C HIS A 54 -17.10 -1.96 -16.32
N PRO A 55 -17.13 -1.37 -17.52
CA PRO A 55 -16.17 -1.68 -18.59
C PRO A 55 -14.69 -1.50 -18.21
N LEU A 56 -14.40 -0.55 -17.31
CA LEU A 56 -13.04 -0.26 -16.82
C LEU A 56 -12.63 -1.08 -15.59
N ALA A 57 -13.51 -1.90 -15.01
CA ALA A 57 -13.23 -2.59 -13.75
C ALA A 57 -12.00 -3.51 -13.85
N ALA A 58 -11.91 -4.30 -14.92
CA ALA A 58 -10.85 -5.28 -15.11
C ALA A 58 -9.44 -4.64 -15.16
N SER A 59 -9.30 -3.47 -15.79
CA SER A 59 -8.00 -2.79 -15.94
C SER A 59 -7.71 -1.81 -14.81
N GLU A 60 -8.69 -1.05 -14.35
CA GLU A 60 -8.45 0.09 -13.45
C GLU A 60 -8.56 -0.28 -11.96
N ASN A 61 -9.35 -1.29 -11.59
CA ASN A 61 -9.47 -1.67 -10.17
C ASN A 61 -8.13 -2.16 -9.62
N VAL A 62 -7.48 -3.09 -10.33
CA VAL A 62 -6.17 -3.62 -9.92
C VAL A 62 -5.13 -2.51 -9.88
N ARG A 63 -5.07 -1.66 -10.92
CA ARG A 63 -4.12 -0.54 -10.97
C ARG A 63 -4.32 0.42 -9.81
N HIS A 64 -5.56 0.79 -9.50
CA HIS A 64 -5.85 1.73 -8.41
C HIS A 64 -5.42 1.15 -7.05
N VAL A 65 -5.78 -0.12 -6.77
CA VAL A 65 -5.45 -0.75 -5.50
C VAL A 65 -3.95 -1.05 -5.39
N GLU A 66 -3.28 -1.49 -6.46
CA GLU A 66 -1.82 -1.67 -6.49
C GLU A 66 -1.10 -0.36 -6.14
N ARG A 67 -1.49 0.76 -6.77
CA ARG A 67 -0.86 2.06 -6.48
C ARG A 67 -1.11 2.55 -5.06
N LEU A 68 -2.28 2.25 -4.52
CA LEU A 68 -2.59 2.53 -3.12
C LEU A 68 -1.72 1.66 -2.19
N VAL A 69 -1.64 0.35 -2.41
CA VAL A 69 -0.82 -0.55 -1.59
C VAL A 69 0.64 -0.15 -1.67
N LYS A 70 1.17 0.14 -2.86
CA LYS A 70 2.51 0.68 -3.05
C LYS A 70 2.72 1.97 -2.25
N PHE A 71 1.79 2.93 -2.32
CA PHE A 71 1.86 4.16 -1.53
C PHE A 71 1.91 3.88 -0.02
N LEU A 72 1.08 2.97 0.48
CA LEU A 72 1.05 2.58 1.89
C LEU A 72 2.35 1.91 2.32
N LEU A 73 2.88 0.99 1.51
CA LEU A 73 4.14 0.31 1.80
C LEU A 73 5.32 1.27 1.85
N TRP A 74 5.43 2.20 0.90
CA TRP A 74 6.55 3.14 0.84
C TRP A 74 6.38 4.34 1.79
N GLY A 75 5.15 4.70 2.14
CA GLY A 75 4.86 5.84 3.01
C GLY A 75 4.82 5.47 4.49
N TRP A 76 4.17 4.35 4.82
CA TRP A 76 3.93 3.93 6.21
C TRP A 76 4.76 2.72 6.58
N GLY A 77 5.13 1.88 5.61
CA GLY A 77 5.92 0.68 5.87
C GLY A 77 5.09 -0.46 6.47
N GLY A 78 5.45 -1.68 6.11
CA GLY A 78 4.89 -2.91 6.65
C GLY A 78 5.32 -4.08 5.78
N TRP A 79 5.09 -5.30 6.26
CA TRP A 79 5.49 -6.52 5.57
C TRP A 79 4.31 -7.42 5.23
N ARG A 80 3.15 -7.19 5.85
CA ARG A 80 1.92 -7.92 5.55
C ARG A 80 0.77 -6.95 5.27
N VAL A 81 0.09 -7.18 4.16
CA VAL A 81 -1.06 -6.40 3.70
C VAL A 81 -2.28 -7.31 3.68
N HIS A 82 -3.20 -7.08 4.60
CA HIS A 82 -4.49 -7.76 4.62
C HIS A 82 -5.49 -6.98 3.76
N VAL A 83 -6.19 -7.65 2.86
CA VAL A 83 -7.14 -7.04 1.93
C VAL A 83 -8.49 -7.73 2.03
N ASP A 84 -9.51 -6.96 2.42
CA ASP A 84 -10.91 -7.31 2.21
C ASP A 84 -11.43 -6.59 0.98
N GLY A 85 -11.61 -7.35 -0.10
CA GLY A 85 -12.05 -6.85 -1.39
C GLY A 85 -12.29 -7.98 -2.40
N PRO A 86 -12.61 -7.65 -3.66
CA PRO A 86 -12.77 -8.63 -4.72
C PRO A 86 -11.56 -9.55 -4.88
N ALA A 87 -11.80 -10.86 -4.97
CA ALA A 87 -10.74 -11.88 -5.06
C ALA A 87 -9.78 -11.63 -6.23
N ALA A 88 -10.31 -11.20 -7.38
CA ALA A 88 -9.51 -10.86 -8.57
C ALA A 88 -8.45 -9.78 -8.28
N ILE A 89 -8.75 -8.82 -7.41
CA ILE A 89 -7.78 -7.78 -7.00
C ILE A 89 -6.69 -8.41 -6.14
N VAL A 90 -7.07 -9.20 -5.13
CA VAL A 90 -6.08 -9.80 -4.22
C VAL A 90 -5.15 -10.76 -4.95
N THR A 91 -5.69 -11.61 -5.82
CA THR A 91 -4.89 -12.51 -6.67
C THR A 91 -3.96 -11.73 -7.60
N ALA A 92 -4.42 -10.63 -8.20
CA ALA A 92 -3.58 -9.81 -9.06
C ALA A 92 -2.46 -9.10 -8.28
N LEU A 93 -2.71 -8.66 -7.04
CA LEU A 93 -1.69 -8.09 -6.17
C LEU A 93 -0.64 -9.14 -5.76
N GLN A 94 -1.07 -10.35 -5.39
CA GLN A 94 -0.17 -11.47 -5.08
C GLN A 94 0.76 -11.76 -6.27
N ALA A 95 0.19 -11.91 -7.47
CA ALA A 95 0.98 -12.12 -8.69
C ALA A 95 1.87 -10.91 -9.01
N HIS A 96 1.40 -9.69 -8.77
CA HIS A 96 2.20 -8.47 -9.01
C HIS A 96 3.49 -8.47 -8.19
N TYR A 97 3.38 -8.66 -6.87
CA TYR A 97 4.52 -8.61 -5.94
C TYR A 97 5.42 -9.85 -5.99
N ALA A 98 4.94 -10.95 -6.58
CA ALA A 98 5.72 -12.17 -6.81
C ALA A 98 6.42 -12.19 -8.20
N ASP A 99 5.69 -11.85 -9.27
CA ASP A 99 6.08 -12.24 -10.63
C ASP A 99 6.53 -11.06 -11.51
N THR A 100 6.11 -9.83 -11.20
CA THR A 100 6.47 -8.67 -12.03
C THR A 100 7.78 -8.03 -11.58
N ALA A 101 8.57 -7.48 -12.51
CA ALA A 101 9.84 -6.84 -12.16
C ALA A 101 9.67 -5.65 -11.20
N THR A 102 8.62 -4.83 -11.40
CA THR A 102 8.38 -3.67 -10.52
C THR A 102 7.81 -4.08 -9.17
N GLY A 103 6.92 -5.07 -9.13
CA GLY A 103 6.37 -5.57 -7.86
C GLY A 103 7.42 -6.31 -7.04
N ARG A 104 8.29 -7.12 -7.67
CA ARG A 104 9.43 -7.75 -6.98
C ARG A 104 10.40 -6.74 -6.40
N PHE A 105 10.70 -5.68 -7.14
CA PHE A 105 11.54 -4.60 -6.62
C PHE A 105 10.94 -4.00 -5.33
N ASP A 106 9.63 -3.76 -5.31
CA ASP A 106 8.96 -3.26 -4.10
C ASP A 106 8.98 -4.29 -2.96
N SER A 107 8.72 -5.57 -3.24
CA SER A 107 8.66 -6.64 -2.23
C SER A 107 10.04 -6.97 -1.63
N GLU A 108 11.08 -7.02 -2.46
CA GLU A 108 12.47 -7.24 -2.03
C GLU A 108 12.97 -6.09 -1.14
N ILE A 109 12.74 -4.84 -1.53
CA ILE A 109 13.21 -3.71 -0.73
C ILE A 109 12.41 -3.57 0.56
N ILE A 110 11.07 -3.56 0.48
CA ILE A 110 10.26 -3.31 1.66
C ILE A 110 10.27 -4.53 2.57
N GLY A 111 9.90 -5.70 2.06
CA GLY A 111 9.87 -6.91 2.87
C GLY A 111 11.25 -7.30 3.37
N GLU A 112 12.13 -7.71 2.47
CA GLU A 112 13.37 -8.39 2.86
C GLU A 112 14.39 -7.42 3.45
N ARG A 113 14.59 -6.25 2.83
CA ARG A 113 15.65 -5.33 3.29
C ARG A 113 15.25 -4.43 4.47
N ILE A 114 14.00 -3.96 4.52
CA ILE A 114 13.56 -3.06 5.60
C ILE A 114 12.96 -3.85 6.77
N TYR A 115 12.16 -4.89 6.50
CA TYR A 115 11.41 -5.61 7.53
C TYR A 115 11.96 -7.01 7.86
N ASP A 116 13.00 -7.49 7.16
CA ASP A 116 13.59 -8.83 7.31
C ASP A 116 12.53 -9.94 7.21
N ARG A 117 11.53 -9.74 6.34
CA ARG A 117 10.38 -10.64 6.14
C ARG A 117 9.92 -10.64 4.69
N PRO A 118 9.43 -11.74 4.12
CA PRO A 118 8.79 -11.69 2.80
C PRO A 118 7.55 -10.78 2.84
N LEU A 119 7.35 -9.95 1.82
CA LEU A 119 6.10 -9.20 1.67
C LEU A 119 4.95 -10.17 1.43
N GLU A 120 3.89 -10.07 2.24
CA GLU A 120 2.74 -10.96 2.18
C GLU A 120 1.45 -10.19 1.86
N ILE A 121 0.70 -10.64 0.85
CA ILE A 121 -0.65 -10.15 0.55
C ILE A 121 -1.67 -11.22 0.97
N VAL A 122 -2.52 -10.89 1.94
CA VAL A 122 -3.47 -11.82 2.57
C VAL A 122 -4.90 -11.42 2.22
N ALA A 123 -5.66 -12.30 1.57
CA ALA A 123 -7.10 -12.13 1.42
C ALA A 123 -7.80 -12.39 2.76
N THR A 124 -8.65 -11.49 3.23
CA THR A 124 -9.46 -11.71 4.44
C THR A 124 -10.80 -11.00 4.35
N ARG A 125 -11.77 -11.41 5.17
CA ARG A 125 -13.02 -10.65 5.42
C ARG A 125 -12.96 -9.89 6.75
N GLU A 126 -12.08 -10.31 7.63
CA GLU A 126 -11.89 -9.75 8.96
C GLU A 126 -10.47 -9.20 9.05
N LEU A 127 -10.36 -7.87 9.05
CA LEU A 127 -9.07 -7.22 9.20
C LEU A 127 -8.59 -7.35 10.64
N PRO A 128 -7.27 -7.52 10.88
CA PRO A 128 -6.72 -7.40 12.23
C PRO A 128 -7.07 -6.04 12.81
N SER A 129 -7.35 -5.96 14.12
CA SER A 129 -7.71 -4.69 14.76
C SER A 129 -6.60 -3.66 14.59
N ALA A 130 -6.98 -2.43 14.25
CA ALA A 130 -6.04 -1.32 14.16
C ALA A 130 -5.33 -1.12 15.50
N ARG A 131 -4.01 -0.95 15.45
CA ARG A 131 -3.15 -0.80 16.63
C ARG A 131 -1.98 0.08 16.26
N ALA A 132 -1.68 1.10 17.08
CA ALA A 132 -0.44 1.84 16.96
C ALA A 132 0.44 1.49 18.17
N THR A 133 1.51 0.75 17.95
CA THR A 133 2.54 0.56 18.96
C THR A 133 3.44 1.80 18.92
N THR A 134 3.08 2.84 19.68
CA THR A 134 4.03 3.92 19.92
C THR A 134 5.09 3.41 20.90
N ALA A 135 6.26 3.02 20.42
CA ALA A 135 7.42 3.00 21.30
C ALA A 135 7.59 4.43 21.83
N PRO A 136 7.59 4.66 23.16
CA PRO A 136 7.94 5.96 23.68
C PRO A 136 9.37 6.24 23.24
N LEU A 137 9.52 7.13 22.25
CA LEU A 137 10.80 7.74 21.93
C LEU A 137 11.19 8.55 23.18
N GLY A 138 11.88 7.90 24.10
CA GLY A 138 12.37 8.57 25.29
C GLY A 138 13.38 9.62 24.86
N ARG A 139 13.00 10.91 24.82
CA ARG A 139 13.84 12.09 25.10
C ARG A 139 13.07 13.41 24.98
N PRO A 140 13.48 14.45 25.72
CA PRO A 140 12.64 15.58 26.11
C PRO A 140 12.28 16.51 24.95
N TRP A 141 11.06 17.03 25.05
CA TRP A 141 10.36 17.92 24.12
C TRP A 141 11.00 19.31 23.98
N ASN A 142 12.20 19.43 23.39
CA ASN A 142 12.77 20.74 23.06
C ASN A 142 13.65 20.73 21.80
N GLY A 143 13.09 20.29 20.67
CA GLY A 143 13.70 20.56 19.37
C GLY A 143 12.91 20.00 18.20
N CYS A 144 12.56 20.85 17.23
CA CYS A 144 12.07 20.41 15.92
C CYS A 144 13.20 19.72 15.16
N ARG A 145 13.24 18.38 15.17
CA ARG A 145 14.07 17.60 14.24
C ARG A 145 13.27 16.45 13.64
N ILE A 146 13.36 16.33 12.32
CA ILE A 146 12.94 15.15 11.55
C ILE A 146 13.96 14.06 11.87
N GLY A 147 13.53 12.99 12.54
CA GLY A 147 14.36 11.82 12.80
C GLY A 147 14.49 11.00 11.52
N PHE A 148 15.65 11.08 10.87
CA PHE A 148 16.08 10.09 9.90
C PHE A 148 16.79 8.98 10.67
N ASP A 149 16.24 7.77 10.67
CA ASP A 149 16.98 6.58 11.11
C ASP A 149 17.81 6.07 9.92
N LEU A 150 19.12 6.29 9.98
CA LEU A 150 20.08 5.63 9.12
C LEU A 150 20.78 4.59 9.98
N THR A 151 20.61 3.32 9.62
CA THR A 151 21.26 2.20 10.28
C THR A 151 22.78 2.43 10.36
N CYS A 152 23.30 2.45 11.58
CA CYS A 152 24.73 2.54 11.84
C CYS A 152 25.39 1.17 11.62
N GLY A 153 26.17 1.06 10.54
CA GLY A 153 27.14 -0.02 10.38
C GLY A 153 28.20 0.06 11.48
N ARG A 154 28.34 -1.01 12.25
CA ARG A 154 29.51 -1.22 13.12
C ARG A 154 30.67 -1.69 12.24
N TRP A 155 31.72 -0.88 12.14
CA TRP A 155 33.05 -1.37 11.79
C TRP A 155 33.86 -1.50 13.08
N ALA A 156 34.38 -2.71 13.32
CA ALA A 156 35.43 -2.99 14.29
C ALA A 156 36.80 -2.70 13.65
#